data_AF-A0A822DA94-F1
#
_entry.id   AF-A0A822DA94-F1
#
_cell.length_a   1.000
_cell.length_b   1.000
_cell.length_c   1.000
_cell.angle_alpha   90.00
_cell.angle_beta   90.00
_cell.angle_gamma   90.00
#
_symmetry.space_group_name_H-M   'P 1'
#
loop_
_entity.id
_entity.type
_entity.pdbx_description
1 polymer ?
#
loop_
_entity_poly.entity_id
_entity_poly.type
_entity_poly.pdbx_seq_one_letter_code
_entity_poly.pdbx_strand_id
1 'polypeptide(L)'
;MLYNEYLSQRDYKAFISLFNSLGISSHIQYGTFNKLCEHIVNENGDIRQVVEQLILKDSNIAVEKAKIIKRPKILLIDEVDVFFSRDFYGNVYTPAVSLKEPTVTSLVDYIWTQRKSNLTLNKIKDTHEYRNCCTRFPKWELLIQEAIKDMLFDVNNF
;
A
#
# COMPACT_ATOMS: atom_id res chain seq x y z
N MET A 1 -21.10 14.87 5.10
CA MET A 1 -20.25 15.99 5.55
C MET A 1 -19.01 15.58 6.36
N LEU A 2 -18.77 14.30 6.68
CA LEU A 2 -17.54 13.83 7.39
C LEU A 2 -16.29 13.55 6.54
N TYR A 3 -16.38 13.78 5.23
CA TYR A 3 -15.34 13.40 4.29
C TYR A 3 -14.63 14.60 3.66
N ASN A 4 -15.03 15.81 4.05
CA ASN A 4 -14.37 17.02 3.61
C ASN A 4 -13.37 17.45 4.70
N GLU A 5 -12.09 17.40 4.34
CA GLU A 5 -10.98 17.91 5.14
C GLU A 5 -11.29 19.27 5.76
N TYR A 6 -11.94 20.15 4.98
CA TYR A 6 -12.33 21.48 5.43
C TYR A 6 -13.28 21.46 6.63
N LEU A 7 -14.27 20.56 6.65
CA LEU A 7 -15.24 20.46 7.74
C LEU A 7 -14.59 19.87 8.99
N SER A 8 -13.77 18.81 8.83
CA SER A 8 -12.98 18.27 9.94
C SER A 8 -12.06 19.32 10.57
N GLN A 9 -11.41 20.14 9.75
CA GLN A 9 -10.54 21.23 10.24
C GLN A 9 -11.33 22.37 10.90
N ARG A 10 -12.49 22.73 10.35
CA ARG A 10 -13.37 23.74 10.95
C ARG A 10 -13.81 23.31 12.35
N ASP A 11 -14.28 22.07 12.48
CA ASP A 11 -14.79 21.56 13.75
C ASP A 11 -13.64 21.41 14.76
N TYR A 12 -12.46 20.92 14.34
CA TYR A 12 -11.27 20.91 15.20
C TYR A 12 -10.92 22.31 15.73
N LYS A 13 -10.94 23.34 14.87
CA LYS A 13 -10.69 24.73 15.29
C LYS A 13 -11.74 25.25 16.28
N ALA A 14 -12.99 24.81 16.17
CA ALA A 14 -14.03 25.19 17.10
C ALA A 14 -13.84 24.56 18.50
N PHE A 15 -13.33 23.33 18.57
CA PHE A 15 -13.19 22.59 19.82
C PHE A 15 -11.78 22.59 20.44
N ILE A 16 -10.76 23.12 19.77
CA ILE A 16 -9.37 23.09 20.26
C ILE A 16 -9.20 23.79 21.62
N SER A 17 -9.95 24.87 21.87
CA SER A 17 -9.94 25.55 23.17
C SER A 17 -10.39 24.62 24.30
N LEU A 18 -11.48 23.87 24.08
CA LEU A 18 -11.99 22.87 25.02
C LEU A 18 -10.98 21.74 25.24
N PHE A 19 -10.37 21.21 24.17
CA PHE A 19 -9.36 20.16 24.29
C PHE A 19 -8.14 20.62 25.10
N ASN A 20 -7.72 21.87 24.90
CA ASN A 20 -6.62 22.47 25.63
C ASN A 20 -6.98 22.65 27.11
N SER A 21 -8.19 23.14 27.42
CA SER A 21 -8.68 23.28 28.79
C SER A 21 -8.78 21.94 29.53
N LEU A 22 -9.11 20.86 28.83
CA LEU A 22 -9.16 19.50 29.39
C LEU A 22 -7.79 18.80 29.40
N GLY A 23 -6.76 19.40 28.80
CA GLY A 23 -5.42 18.80 28.70
C GLY A 23 -5.34 17.55 27.81
N ILE A 24 -6.28 17.37 26.88
CA ILE A 24 -6.38 16.16 26.04
C ILE A 24 -6.00 16.36 24.59
N SER A 25 -5.62 17.57 24.16
CA SER A 25 -5.37 17.91 22.75
C SER A 25 -4.37 16.99 22.05
N SER A 26 -3.32 16.53 22.75
CA SER A 26 -2.32 15.59 22.23
C SER A 26 -2.88 14.20 21.91
N HIS A 27 -4.11 13.91 22.33
CA HIS A 27 -4.78 12.62 22.17
C HIS A 27 -5.99 12.69 21.24
N ILE A 28 -6.32 13.88 20.74
CA ILE A 28 -7.44 14.09 19.84
C ILE A 28 -6.92 14.12 18.40
N GLN A 29 -7.52 13.30 17.54
CA GLN A 29 -7.21 13.25 16.12
C GLN A 29 -8.47 13.53 15.33
N TYR A 30 -8.42 14.57 14.51
CA TYR A 30 -9.45 14.90 13.52
C TYR A 30 -8.94 14.60 12.13
N GLY A 31 -9.82 14.12 11.27
CA GLY A 31 -9.52 13.88 9.87
C GLY A 31 -10.68 13.17 9.18
N THR A 32 -10.54 13.00 7.88
CA THR A 32 -11.42 12.11 7.14
C THR A 32 -11.19 10.67 7.59
N PHE A 33 -12.20 9.81 7.41
CA PHE A 33 -12.09 8.40 7.77
C PHE A 33 -10.84 7.74 7.16
N ASN A 34 -10.57 7.97 5.87
CA ASN A 34 -9.39 7.43 5.19
C ASN A 34 -8.07 7.89 5.82
N LYS A 35 -7.96 9.17 6.21
CA LYS A 35 -6.74 9.69 6.87
C LYS A 35 -6.52 9.07 8.25
N LEU A 36 -7.61 8.90 9.01
CA LEU A 36 -7.55 8.25 10.32
C LEU A 36 -7.16 6.76 10.17
N CYS A 37 -7.75 6.05 9.19
CA CYS A 37 -7.37 4.67 8.88
C CYS A 37 -5.90 4.55 8.46
N GLU A 38 -5.41 5.39 7.55
CA GLU A 38 -4.00 5.42 7.16
C GLU A 38 -3.09 5.66 8.35
N HIS A 39 -3.45 6.60 9.24
CA HIS A 39 -2.67 6.87 10.44
C HIS A 39 -2.62 5.67 11.39
N ILE A 40 -3.75 4.98 11.58
CA ILE A 40 -3.83 3.78 12.43
C ILE A 40 -3.02 2.63 11.84
N VAL A 41 -3.14 2.36 10.53
CA VAL A 41 -2.40 1.28 9.85
C VAL A 41 -0.90 1.52 9.93
N ASN A 42 -0.46 2.78 9.79
CA ASN A 42 0.95 3.15 9.80
C ASN A 42 1.49 3.55 11.19
N GLU A 43 0.73 3.30 12.27
CA GLU A 43 1.12 3.71 13.63
C GLU A 43 2.47 3.09 14.07
N ASN A 44 2.77 1.88 13.60
CA ASN A 44 4.00 1.15 13.94
C ASN A 44 5.06 1.22 12.82
N GLY A 45 4.92 2.18 11.91
CA GLY A 45 5.75 2.32 10.71
C GLY A 45 4.92 2.25 9.44
N ASP A 46 5.42 2.94 8.41
CA ASP A 46 4.78 2.96 7.09
C ASP A 46 4.80 1.56 6.47
N ILE A 47 3.63 0.94 6.37
CA ILE A 47 3.49 -0.44 5.88
C ILE A 47 4.03 -0.60 4.46
N ARG A 48 3.92 0.45 3.63
CA ARG A 48 4.38 0.40 2.23
C ARG A 48 5.90 0.37 2.18
N GLN A 49 6.56 1.18 2.99
CA GLN A 49 8.02 1.18 3.11
C GLN A 49 8.53 -0.13 3.71
N VAL A 50 7.83 -0.66 4.71
CA VAL A 50 8.19 -1.95 5.32
C VAL A 50 8.09 -3.06 4.28
N VAL A 51 7.00 -3.16 3.52
CA VAL A 51 6.85 -4.17 2.48
C VAL A 51 7.88 -4.00 1.36
N GLU A 52 8.13 -2.77 0.90
CA GLU A 52 9.16 -2.50 -0.10
C GLU A 52 10.54 -2.96 0.38
N GLN A 53 10.95 -2.56 1.58
CA GLN A 53 12.24 -2.98 2.14
C GLN A 53 12.34 -4.49 2.33
N LEU A 54 11.23 -5.14 2.71
CA LEU A 54 11.18 -6.59 2.91
C LEU A 54 11.48 -7.30 1.58
N ILE A 55 10.85 -6.84 0.51
CA ILE A 55 11.01 -7.43 -0.83
C ILE A 55 12.41 -7.10 -1.40
N LEU A 56 12.90 -5.87 -1.22
CA LEU A 56 14.15 -5.40 -1.83
C LEU A 56 15.43 -5.86 -1.12
N LYS A 57 15.42 -5.94 0.22
CA LYS A 57 16.63 -6.19 1.02
C LYS A 57 16.72 -7.61 1.55
N ASP A 58 15.65 -8.40 1.41
CA ASP A 58 15.55 -9.77 1.90
C ASP A 58 16.00 -9.94 3.36
N SER A 59 15.84 -8.88 4.15
CA SER A 59 16.31 -8.79 5.53
C SER A 59 15.12 -8.78 6.46
N ASN A 60 15.23 -9.47 7.59
CA ASN A 60 14.33 -9.29 8.73
C ASN A 60 14.34 -7.81 9.10
N ILE A 61 13.28 -7.09 8.74
CA ILE A 61 13.11 -5.71 9.20
C ILE A 61 12.93 -5.82 10.70
N ALA A 62 13.95 -5.40 11.44
CA ALA A 62 13.83 -5.14 12.85
C ALA A 62 12.90 -3.93 12.98
N VAL A 63 11.59 -4.17 12.92
CA VAL A 63 10.61 -3.21 13.40
C VAL A 63 10.91 -3.13 14.89
N GLU A 64 11.58 -2.07 15.30
CA GLU A 64 11.76 -1.77 16.71
C GLU A 64 10.37 -1.81 17.32
N LYS A 65 10.08 -2.87 18.07
CA LYS A 65 8.86 -2.96 18.87
C LYS A 65 9.03 -1.95 19.98
N ALA A 66 8.79 -0.68 19.69
CA ALA A 66 8.58 0.31 20.71
C ALA A 66 7.54 -0.28 21.67
N LYS A 67 7.84 -0.29 22.97
CA LYS A 67 6.87 -0.62 24.01
C LYS A 67 5.80 0.47 23.98
N ILE A 68 4.85 0.36 23.06
CA ILE A 68 3.72 1.28 22.99
C ILE A 68 2.76 0.85 24.08
N ILE A 69 2.56 1.71 25.06
CA ILE A 69 1.47 1.58 26.02
C ILE A 69 0.18 1.72 25.20
N LYS A 70 -0.51 0.60 24.95
CA LYS A 70 -1.76 0.59 24.20
C LYS A 70 -2.85 1.26 25.03
N ARG A 71 -3.03 2.56 24.83
CA ARG A 71 -4.21 3.27 25.31
C ARG A 71 -5.43 2.84 24.47
N PRO A 72 -6.59 2.55 25.09
CA PRO A 72 -7.82 2.35 24.35
C PRO A 72 -8.13 3.56 23.46
N LYS A 73 -8.43 3.31 22.19
CA LYS A 73 -8.82 4.34 21.22
C LYS A 73 -10.33 4.26 20.99
N ILE A 74 -10.97 5.42 20.90
CA ILE A 74 -12.40 5.54 20.60
C ILE A 74 -12.50 6.29 19.28
N LEU A 75 -13.26 5.73 18.33
CA LEU A 75 -13.59 6.40 17.08
C LEU A 75 -14.99 7.01 17.21
N LEU A 76 -15.09 8.33 17.04
CA LEU A 76 -16.35 9.04 17.00
C LEU A 76 -16.68 9.39 15.55
N ILE A 77 -17.89 9.04 15.12
CA ILE A 77 -18.40 9.25 13.77
C ILE A 77 -19.78 9.89 13.92
N ASP A 78 -20.03 10.98 13.20
CA ASP A 78 -21.27 11.75 13.28
C ASP A 78 -22.35 11.20 12.32
N GLU A 79 -22.06 11.07 11.01
CA GLU A 79 -22.97 10.46 10.01
C GLU A 79 -22.73 8.95 9.88
N VAL A 80 -23.37 8.17 10.74
CA VAL A 80 -23.28 6.70 10.71
C VAL A 80 -23.88 6.09 9.43
N ASP A 81 -24.91 6.70 8.87
CA ASP A 81 -25.56 6.25 7.63
C ASP A 81 -24.63 6.34 6.42
N VAL A 82 -23.84 7.41 6.31
CA VAL A 82 -22.82 7.58 5.27
C VAL A 82 -21.66 6.60 5.49
N PHE A 83 -21.30 6.33 6.74
CA PHE A 83 -20.30 5.30 7.05
C PHE A 83 -20.73 3.92 6.57
N PHE A 84 -22.01 3.57 6.69
CA PHE A 84 -22.59 2.30 6.20
C PHE A 84 -22.90 2.29 4.69
N SER A 85 -22.47 3.29 3.92
CA SER A 85 -22.59 3.25 2.47
C SER A 85 -21.68 2.17 1.87
N ARG A 86 -22.02 1.69 0.66
CA ARG A 86 -21.21 0.69 -0.06
C ARG A 86 -19.79 1.14 -0.37
N ASP A 87 -19.55 2.45 -0.41
CA ASP A 87 -18.24 3.02 -0.72
C ASP A 87 -17.27 2.83 0.46
N PHE A 88 -17.80 2.72 1.68
CA PHE A 88 -17.03 2.62 2.92
C PHE A 88 -17.21 1.28 3.61
N TYR A 89 -18.44 0.93 3.97
CA TYR A 89 -18.72 -0.31 4.70
C TYR A 89 -18.79 -1.50 3.73
N GLY A 90 -17.89 -2.45 3.94
CA GLY A 90 -17.72 -3.63 3.07
C GLY A 90 -16.66 -3.46 1.98
N ASN A 91 -16.09 -2.25 1.83
CA ASN A 91 -14.97 -2.03 0.94
C ASN A 91 -13.65 -2.43 1.63
N VAL A 92 -12.68 -2.93 0.85
CA VAL A 92 -11.39 -3.40 1.38
C VAL A 92 -10.34 -2.32 1.17
N TYR A 93 -9.82 -1.80 2.28
CA TYR A 93 -8.63 -0.97 2.23
C TYR A 93 -7.41 -1.83 1.84
N THR A 94 -6.88 -1.59 0.64
CA THR A 94 -5.80 -2.39 0.04
C THR A 94 -4.55 -1.52 -0.14
N PRO A 95 -3.68 -1.41 0.88
CA PRO A 95 -2.43 -0.68 0.73
C PRO A 95 -1.53 -1.39 -0.28
N ALA A 96 -1.05 -0.65 -1.27
CA ALA A 96 -0.12 -1.15 -2.27
C ALA A 96 1.13 -0.28 -2.36
N VAL A 97 2.24 -0.91 -2.72
CA VAL A 97 3.52 -0.25 -3.02
C VAL A 97 3.99 -0.67 -4.40
N SER A 98 4.53 0.28 -5.16
CA SER A 98 5.10 0.03 -6.48
C SER A 98 6.61 -0.12 -6.36
N LEU A 99 7.12 -1.31 -6.70
CA LEU A 99 8.55 -1.59 -6.72
C LEU A 99 9.17 -0.98 -7.99
N LYS A 100 9.98 0.06 -7.84
CA LYS A 100 10.65 0.74 -8.95
C LYS A 100 12.03 0.14 -9.22
N GLU A 101 12.06 -1.13 -9.60
CA GLU A 101 13.31 -1.85 -9.83
C GLU A 101 13.62 -1.98 -11.34
N PRO A 102 14.79 -1.48 -11.81
CA PRO A 102 15.11 -1.44 -13.24
C PRO A 102 15.06 -2.81 -13.92
N THR A 103 15.40 -3.88 -13.20
CA THR A 103 15.38 -5.25 -13.74
C THR A 103 13.96 -5.72 -14.09
N VAL A 104 12.94 -5.25 -13.37
CA VAL A 104 11.53 -5.50 -13.69
C VAL A 104 11.13 -4.71 -14.93
N THR A 105 11.49 -3.42 -14.99
CA THR A 105 11.20 -2.57 -16.16
C THR A 105 11.82 -3.16 -17.44
N SER A 106 13.10 -3.53 -17.40
CA SER A 106 13.77 -4.13 -18.56
C SER A 106 13.11 -5.42 -19.03
N LEU A 107 12.61 -6.25 -18.11
CA LEU A 107 11.89 -7.47 -18.45
C LEU A 107 10.54 -7.17 -19.12
N VAL A 108 9.77 -6.22 -18.58
CA VAL A 108 8.49 -5.80 -19.16
C VAL A 108 8.71 -5.20 -20.55
N ASP A 109 9.70 -4.32 -20.70
CA ASP A 109 10.04 -3.68 -21.97
C ASP A 109 10.46 -4.72 -23.02
N TYR A 110 11.23 -5.73 -22.63
CA TYR A 110 11.61 -6.83 -23.52
C TYR A 110 10.38 -7.59 -24.03
N ILE A 111 9.48 -8.00 -23.13
CA ILE A 111 8.25 -8.73 -23.47
C ILE A 111 7.39 -7.89 -24.42
N TRP A 112 7.18 -6.61 -24.10
CA TRP A 112 6.41 -5.70 -24.94
C TRP A 112 7.02 -5.50 -26.33
N THR A 113 8.34 -5.37 -26.41
CA THR A 113 9.06 -5.19 -27.68
C THR A 113 8.95 -6.44 -28.55
N GLN A 114 9.06 -7.62 -27.95
CA GLN A 114 9.03 -8.92 -28.64
C GLN A 114 7.63 -9.51 -28.78
N ARG A 115 6.56 -8.73 -28.53
CA ARG A 115 5.17 -9.22 -28.54
C ARG A 115 4.72 -9.95 -29.80
N LYS A 116 5.24 -9.54 -30.97
CA LYS A 116 4.87 -10.15 -32.27
C LYS A 116 5.57 -11.50 -32.54
N SER A 117 6.47 -11.93 -31.66
CA SER A 117 7.40 -13.03 -31.89
C SER A 117 6.90 -14.41 -31.41
N ASN A 118 5.61 -14.56 -31.09
CA ASN A 118 5.06 -15.74 -30.41
C ASN A 118 5.93 -16.14 -29.21
N LEU A 119 6.02 -15.23 -28.23
CA LEU A 119 6.76 -15.44 -27.00
C LEU A 119 6.12 -16.54 -26.15
N THR A 120 6.95 -17.37 -25.55
CA THR A 120 6.54 -18.37 -24.56
C THR A 120 7.36 -18.18 -23.29
N LEU A 121 6.82 -18.65 -22.16
CA LEU A 121 7.52 -18.54 -20.88
C LEU A 121 8.92 -19.18 -20.94
N ASN A 122 9.07 -20.31 -21.63
CA ASN A 122 10.37 -20.97 -21.79
C ASN A 122 11.37 -20.08 -22.54
N LYS A 123 10.95 -19.42 -23.62
CA LYS A 123 11.82 -18.48 -24.34
C LYS A 123 12.22 -17.30 -23.47
N ILE A 124 11.32 -16.79 -22.61
CA ILE A 124 11.62 -15.70 -21.68
C ILE A 124 12.61 -16.16 -20.60
N LYS A 125 12.46 -17.39 -20.07
CA LYS A 125 13.39 -17.94 -19.08
C LYS A 125 14.85 -17.98 -19.56
N ASP A 126 15.04 -18.13 -20.87
CA ASP A 126 16.36 -18.14 -21.49
C ASP A 126 16.99 -16.75 -21.67
N THR A 127 16.23 -15.68 -21.46
CA THR A 127 16.72 -14.31 -21.67
C THR A 127 17.52 -13.78 -20.49
N HIS A 128 18.38 -12.81 -20.77
CA HIS A 128 19.18 -12.17 -19.73
C HIS A 128 18.32 -11.26 -18.84
N GLU A 129 17.28 -10.63 -19.37
CA GLU A 129 16.34 -9.79 -18.64
C GLU A 129 15.61 -10.59 -17.55
N TYR A 130 15.15 -11.79 -17.87
CA TYR A 130 14.52 -12.68 -16.90
C TYR A 130 15.50 -13.10 -15.81
N ARG A 131 16.69 -13.59 -16.20
CA ARG A 131 17.72 -14.00 -15.23
C ARG A 131 18.13 -12.87 -14.30
N ASN A 132 18.27 -11.65 -14.83
CA ASN A 132 18.61 -10.47 -14.03
C ASN A 132 17.50 -10.13 -13.01
N CYS A 133 16.24 -10.22 -13.41
CA CYS A 133 15.09 -10.01 -12.52
C CYS A 133 15.03 -11.08 -11.42
N CYS A 134 15.15 -12.36 -11.77
CA CYS A 134 15.14 -13.45 -10.78
C CYS A 134 16.36 -13.41 -9.85
N THR A 135 17.53 -12.97 -10.34
CA THR A 135 18.71 -12.77 -9.49
C THR A 135 18.49 -11.64 -8.49
N ARG A 136 17.77 -10.57 -8.88
CA ARG A 136 17.40 -9.48 -7.97
C ARG A 136 16.38 -9.91 -6.92
N PHE A 137 15.48 -10.82 -7.27
CA PHE A 137 14.37 -11.29 -6.42
C PHE A 137 14.31 -12.82 -6.30
N PRO A 138 15.33 -13.46 -5.71
CA PRO A 138 15.47 -14.92 -5.73
C PRO A 138 14.30 -15.64 -5.04
N LYS A 139 13.70 -15.04 -3.99
CA LYS A 139 12.56 -15.62 -3.28
C LYS A 139 11.21 -15.43 -3.97
N TRP A 140 11.15 -14.57 -4.99
CA TRP A 140 9.91 -14.18 -5.65
C TRP A 140 9.82 -14.73 -7.07
N GLU A 141 10.68 -15.68 -7.44
CA GLU A 141 10.71 -16.26 -8.79
C GLU A 141 9.35 -16.82 -9.22
N LEU A 142 8.65 -17.53 -8.34
CA LEU A 142 7.31 -18.06 -8.64
C LEU A 142 6.31 -16.95 -8.96
N LEU A 143 6.30 -15.88 -8.16
CA LEU A 143 5.43 -14.73 -8.38
C LEU A 143 5.74 -14.04 -9.71
N ILE A 144 7.03 -13.86 -10.02
CA ILE A 144 7.48 -13.30 -11.30
C ILE A 144 7.04 -14.20 -12.46
N GLN A 145 7.15 -15.52 -12.32
CA GLN A 145 6.71 -16.46 -13.37
C GLN A 145 5.20 -16.38 -13.63
N GLU A 146 4.36 -16.33 -12.59
CA GLU A 146 2.91 -16.17 -12.77
C GLU A 146 2.58 -14.83 -13.42
N ALA A 147 3.18 -13.72 -12.96
CA ALA A 147 2.95 -12.41 -13.56
C ALA A 147 3.35 -12.36 -15.05
N ILE A 148 4.43 -13.06 -15.44
CA ILE A 148 4.82 -13.18 -16.86
C ILE A 148 3.79 -13.97 -17.65
N LYS A 149 3.19 -15.03 -17.10
CA LYS A 149 2.14 -15.78 -17.81
C LYS A 149 0.94 -14.89 -18.10
N ASP A 150 0.52 -14.09 -17.12
CA ASP A 150 -0.57 -13.13 -17.29
C ASP A 150 -0.22 -12.10 -18.37
N MET A 151 0.98 -11.51 -18.31
CA MET A 151 1.45 -10.57 -19.35
C MET A 151 1.51 -11.21 -20.75
N LEU A 152 1.98 -12.46 -20.85
CA LEU A 152 2.02 -13.19 -22.13
C LEU A 152 0.62 -13.45 -22.67
N PHE A 153 -0.34 -13.79 -21.79
CA PHE A 153 -1.72 -13.96 -22.19
C PHE A 153 -2.29 -12.66 -22.75
N ASP A 154 -2.08 -11.54 -22.07
CA ASP A 154 -2.56 -10.24 -22.52
C ASP A 154 -1.92 -9.82 -23.84
N VAL A 155 -0.60 -9.94 -23.95
CA VAL A 155 0.17 -9.52 -25.13
C VAL A 155 -0.15 -10.34 -26.37
N ASN A 156 -0.46 -11.63 -26.22
CA ASN A 156 -0.84 -12.50 -27.35
C ASN A 156 -2.30 -12.30 -27.78
N ASN A 157 -3.15 -11.74 -26.92
CA ASN A 157 -4.56 -11.46 -27.21
C ASN A 157 -4.84 -9.97 -27.50
N PHE A 158 -3.79 -9.16 -27.69
CA PHE A 158 -3.87 -7.73 -27.99
C PHE A 158 -3.91 -7.46 -29.50
#